data_AF-A0A093Y7S8-F1
#
_entry.id   AF-A0A093Y7S8-F1
#
_cell.length_a   1.000
_cell.length_b   1.000
_cell.length_c   1.000
_cell.angle_alpha   90.00
_cell.angle_beta   90.00
_cell.angle_gamma   90.00
#
_symmetry.space_group_name_H-M   'P 1'
#
loop_
_entity.id
_entity.type
_entity.pdbx_description
1 polymer ?
#
loop_
_entity_poly.entity_id
_entity_poly.type
_entity_poly.pdbx_seq_one_letter_code
_entity_poly.pdbx_strand_id
1 'polypeptide(L)'
;MSARPSTADDPSFAPHLAILADLYAGTSSPQQAALALSLLCLSHPRELAVSLIRTWTGIIVAARDRPEEHDKLVDLLVSLSLLPDAEDKKGDPILVHGMRVWRDLPMLGWEFNYEWNGYSVPPTSGPERERIIQRFTNINAFTAHLMSTHHAAFSSFSLFALWTMRSALETPPLHAPHNPPEAFIPAAAAWIDILGTQIYEWDEEFEYGPLIGDGGAGGPLWKGEVHGF
;
A
#
# COMPACT_ATOMS: atom_id res chain seq x y z
N MET A 1 6.21 4.66 -16.27
CA MET A 1 6.95 5.00 -15.03
C MET A 1 6.13 4.52 -13.85
N SER A 2 6.74 3.98 -12.79
CA SER A 2 6.09 4.04 -11.46
C SER A 2 6.07 5.52 -11.08
N ALA A 3 4.93 6.04 -10.63
CA ALA A 3 4.77 7.48 -10.41
C ALA A 3 5.73 8.04 -9.35
N ARG A 4 6.27 7.20 -8.45
CA ARG A 4 7.18 7.65 -7.41
C ARG A 4 8.65 7.50 -7.82
N PRO A 5 9.43 8.60 -7.84
CA PRO A 5 10.88 8.52 -8.01
C PRO A 5 11.52 7.74 -6.85
N SER A 6 12.78 7.34 -7.05
CA SER A 6 13.60 6.79 -5.96
C SER A 6 13.65 7.78 -4.80
N THR A 7 13.56 7.28 -3.57
CA THR A 7 13.76 8.09 -2.36
C THR A 7 15.24 8.29 -2.04
N ALA A 8 16.14 7.51 -2.66
CA ALA A 8 17.57 7.55 -2.38
C ALA A 8 18.23 8.89 -2.75
N ASP A 9 17.68 9.59 -3.74
CA ASP A 9 18.23 10.86 -4.25
C ASP A 9 17.63 12.10 -3.56
N ASP A 10 16.61 11.91 -2.71
CA ASP A 10 15.97 12.99 -1.95
C ASP A 10 16.48 13.01 -0.50
N PRO A 11 17.25 14.04 -0.09
CA PRO A 11 17.87 14.08 1.24
C PRO A 11 16.84 14.14 2.37
N SER A 12 15.60 14.52 2.08
CA SER A 12 14.53 14.54 3.09
C SER A 12 14.15 13.14 3.58
N PHE A 13 14.47 12.09 2.82
CA PHE A 13 14.25 10.69 3.22
C PHE A 13 15.42 10.08 3.99
N ALA A 14 16.56 10.77 4.11
CA ALA A 14 17.75 10.19 4.74
C ALA A 14 17.49 9.61 6.16
N PRO A 15 16.71 10.25 7.05
CA PRO A 15 16.40 9.68 8.36
C PRO A 15 15.55 8.40 8.26
N HIS A 16 14.56 8.38 7.36
CA HIS A 16 13.73 7.20 7.09
C HIS A 16 14.56 6.04 6.56
N LEU A 17 15.44 6.32 5.59
CA LEU A 17 16.32 5.32 4.99
C LEU A 17 17.30 4.73 6.00
N ALA A 18 17.80 5.53 6.94
CA ALA A 18 18.64 5.04 8.03
C ALA A 18 17.89 4.07 8.95
N ILE A 19 16.67 4.41 9.37
CA ILE A 19 15.83 3.53 10.21
C ILE A 19 15.52 2.21 9.50
N LEU A 20 15.18 2.29 8.21
CA LEU A 20 14.92 1.11 7.39
C LEU A 20 16.18 0.26 7.20
N ALA A 21 17.35 0.87 7.00
CA ALA A 21 18.61 0.15 6.89
C ALA A 21 18.93 -0.63 8.18
N ASP A 22 18.70 -0.03 9.35
CA ASP A 22 18.86 -0.71 10.64
C ASP A 22 17.88 -1.88 10.81
N LEU A 23 16.63 -1.71 10.38
CA LEU A 23 15.63 -2.78 10.35
C LEU A 23 16.10 -3.94 9.45
N TYR A 24 16.59 -3.66 8.24
CA TYR A 24 17.06 -4.70 7.32
C TYR A 24 18.29 -5.42 7.85
N ALA A 25 19.23 -4.70 8.47
CA ALA A 25 20.42 -5.27 9.09
C ALA A 25 20.11 -6.08 10.36
N GLY A 26 18.88 -6.01 10.90
CA GLY A 26 18.51 -6.65 12.15
C GLY A 26 19.14 -5.98 13.38
N THR A 27 19.68 -4.77 13.23
CA THR A 27 20.19 -3.95 14.35
C THR A 27 19.04 -3.30 15.12
N SER A 28 17.86 -3.19 14.50
CA SER A 28 16.62 -2.70 15.10
C SER A 28 15.47 -3.68 14.84
N SER A 29 14.64 -3.93 15.86
CA SER A 29 13.39 -4.68 15.70
C SER A 29 12.31 -3.84 14.99
N PRO A 30 11.26 -4.47 14.43
CA PRO A 30 10.12 -3.73 13.86
C PRO A 30 9.50 -2.72 14.83
N GLN A 31 9.43 -3.05 16.12
CA GLN A 31 8.89 -2.16 17.17
C GLN A 31 9.82 -0.97 17.44
N GLN A 32 11.13 -1.20 17.45
CA GLN A 32 12.11 -0.12 17.63
C GLN A 32 12.11 0.82 16.43
N ALA A 33 12.04 0.28 15.20
CA ALA A 33 11.90 1.06 13.99
C ALA A 33 10.57 1.85 13.96
N ALA A 34 9.45 1.25 14.40
CA ALA A 34 8.17 1.93 14.53
C ALA A 34 8.24 3.13 15.49
N LEU A 35 8.85 2.95 16.66
CA LEU A 35 9.08 4.03 17.63
C LEU A 35 9.96 5.14 17.03
N ALA A 36 11.03 4.78 16.32
CA ALA A 36 11.92 5.76 15.69
C ALA A 36 11.18 6.57 14.61
N LEU A 37 10.39 5.92 13.74
CA LEU A 37 9.57 6.61 12.73
C LEU A 37 8.48 7.48 13.37
N SER A 38 7.88 7.03 14.46
CA SER A 38 6.89 7.80 15.22
C SER A 38 7.50 9.10 15.78
N LEU A 39 8.66 9.01 16.43
CA LEU A 39 9.39 10.17 16.94
C LEU A 39 9.76 11.14 15.79
N LEU A 40 10.20 10.59 14.65
CA LEU A 40 10.51 11.39 13.47
C LEU A 40 9.28 12.13 12.96
N CYS A 41 8.12 11.48 12.87
CA CYS A 41 6.87 12.13 12.43
C CYS A 41 6.41 13.23 13.39
N LEU A 42 6.48 12.96 14.70
CA LEU A 42 5.99 13.86 15.75
C LEU A 42 6.94 15.01 16.08
N SER A 43 8.17 14.99 15.56
CA SER A 43 9.16 16.06 15.77
C SER A 43 8.70 17.43 15.23
N HIS A 44 7.80 17.43 14.23
CA HIS A 44 7.25 18.64 13.61
C HIS A 44 5.72 18.58 13.54
N PRO A 45 4.98 18.77 14.65
CA PRO A 45 3.53 18.52 14.69
C PRO A 45 2.71 19.35 13.68
N ARG A 46 3.19 20.54 13.31
CA ARG A 46 2.53 21.40 12.30
C ARG A 46 2.60 20.83 10.88
N GLU A 47 3.54 19.92 10.64
CA GLU A 47 3.77 19.27 9.35
C GLU A 47 3.51 17.76 9.43
N LEU A 48 2.78 17.30 10.46
CA LEU A 48 2.56 15.88 10.73
C LEU A 48 2.01 15.13 9.50
N ALA A 49 1.05 15.72 8.78
CA ALA A 49 0.52 15.10 7.57
C ALA A 49 1.61 14.89 6.49
N VAL A 50 2.48 15.89 6.28
CA VAL A 50 3.60 15.79 5.34
C VAL A 50 4.62 14.75 5.80
N SER A 51 4.92 14.70 7.10
CA SER A 51 5.82 13.70 7.68
C SER A 51 5.26 12.27 7.55
N LEU A 52 3.96 12.08 7.73
CA LEU A 52 3.29 10.79 7.55
C LEU A 52 3.34 10.35 6.08
N ILE A 53 3.00 11.22 5.14
CA ILE A 53 3.11 10.95 3.70
C ILE A 53 4.55 10.54 3.34
N ARG A 54 5.56 11.23 3.88
CA ARG A 54 6.96 10.87 3.68
C ARG A 54 7.28 9.49 4.23
N THR A 55 6.81 9.17 5.44
CA THR A 55 6.99 7.84 6.05
C THR A 55 6.36 6.74 5.19
N TRP A 56 5.11 6.91 4.77
CA TRP A 56 4.40 5.97 3.90
C TRP A 56 5.11 5.81 2.56
N THR A 57 5.52 6.91 1.93
CA THR A 57 6.29 6.90 0.69
C THR A 57 7.57 6.08 0.83
N GLY A 58 8.33 6.29 1.91
CA GLY A 58 9.59 5.58 2.15
C GLY A 58 9.39 4.08 2.30
N ILE A 59 8.38 3.66 3.05
CA ILE A 59 8.04 2.24 3.26
C ILE A 59 7.55 1.60 1.96
N ILE A 60 6.64 2.26 1.22
CA ILE A 60 6.08 1.75 -0.04
C ILE A 60 7.17 1.61 -1.10
N VAL A 61 8.05 2.60 -1.25
CA VAL A 61 9.18 2.53 -2.18
C VAL A 61 10.14 1.41 -1.79
N ALA A 62 10.38 1.22 -0.49
CA ALA A 62 11.19 0.10 -0.02
C ALA A 62 10.55 -1.26 -0.34
N ALA A 63 9.26 -1.44 -0.07
CA ALA A 63 8.54 -2.69 -0.38
C ALA A 63 8.55 -2.99 -1.88
N ARG A 64 8.44 -1.96 -2.71
CA ARG A 64 8.52 -2.07 -4.17
C ARG A 64 9.90 -2.55 -4.63
N ASP A 65 10.96 -1.99 -4.05
CA ASP A 65 12.34 -2.19 -4.50
C ASP A 65 13.07 -3.34 -3.79
N ARG A 66 12.55 -3.82 -2.66
CA ARG A 66 13.16 -4.85 -1.79
C ARG A 66 12.14 -5.92 -1.35
N PRO A 67 11.67 -6.77 -2.28
CA PRO A 67 10.69 -7.79 -1.96
C PRO A 67 11.16 -8.79 -0.90
N GLU A 68 12.48 -9.00 -0.78
CA GLU A 68 13.07 -9.86 0.24
C GLU A 68 12.90 -9.37 1.68
N GLU A 69 12.52 -8.09 1.87
CA GLU A 69 12.31 -7.49 3.19
C GLU A 69 10.82 -7.30 3.54
N HIS A 70 9.89 -7.87 2.75
CA HIS A 70 8.44 -7.69 2.96
C HIS A 70 8.00 -8.05 4.36
N ASP A 71 8.43 -9.19 4.91
CA ASP A 71 8.05 -9.62 6.27
C ASP A 71 8.41 -8.55 7.32
N LYS A 72 9.62 -8.00 7.26
CA LYS A 72 10.06 -6.94 8.19
C LYS A 72 9.25 -5.65 8.02
N LEU A 73 8.91 -5.30 6.78
CA LEU A 73 8.13 -4.10 6.48
C LEU A 73 6.66 -4.24 6.89
N VAL A 74 6.10 -5.45 6.78
CA VAL A 74 4.77 -5.80 7.31
C VAL A 74 4.78 -5.67 8.83
N ASP A 75 5.73 -6.32 9.50
CA ASP A 75 5.87 -6.24 10.95
C ASP A 75 6.08 -4.80 11.44
N LEU A 76 6.77 -3.97 10.66
CA LEU A 76 6.96 -2.55 10.94
C LEU A 76 5.63 -1.78 10.90
N LEU A 77 4.81 -1.96 9.86
CA LEU A 77 3.52 -1.28 9.74
C LEU A 77 2.52 -1.78 10.79
N VAL A 78 2.51 -3.07 11.09
CA VAL A 78 1.75 -3.63 12.22
C VAL A 78 2.22 -2.98 13.53
N SER A 79 3.54 -2.93 13.77
CA SER A 79 4.10 -2.33 14.99
C SER A 79 3.75 -0.84 15.12
N LEU A 80 3.76 -0.09 14.01
CA LEU A 80 3.29 1.30 13.96
C LEU A 80 1.82 1.41 14.36
N SER A 81 0.97 0.50 13.87
CA SER A 81 -0.46 0.53 14.18
C SER A 81 -0.81 0.18 15.64
N LEU A 82 0.11 -0.48 16.33
CA LEU A 82 -0.02 -0.87 17.74
C LEU A 82 0.58 0.18 18.71
N LEU A 83 1.18 1.26 18.21
CA LEU A 83 1.67 2.33 19.08
C LEU A 83 0.51 3.01 19.83
N PRO A 84 0.76 3.50 21.06
CA PRO A 84 -0.19 4.36 21.76
C PRO A 84 -0.57 5.56 20.90
N ASP A 85 -1.79 6.06 21.03
CA ASP A 85 -2.25 7.21 20.25
C ASP A 85 -1.28 8.40 20.39
N ALA A 86 -1.01 9.07 19.27
CA ALA A 86 -0.27 10.33 19.34
C ALA A 86 -1.13 11.36 20.06
N GLU A 87 -0.60 12.01 21.09
CA GLU A 87 -1.31 12.97 21.91
C GLU A 87 -0.79 14.39 21.71
N ASP A 88 -1.69 15.37 21.81
CA ASP A 88 -1.33 16.77 21.84
C ASP A 88 -0.80 17.18 23.24
N LYS A 89 -0.50 18.47 23.44
CA LYS A 89 0.02 18.96 24.73
C LYS A 89 -0.96 18.83 25.90
N LYS A 90 -2.23 18.55 25.64
CA LYS A 90 -3.29 18.37 26.63
C LYS A 90 -3.58 16.90 26.91
N GLY A 91 -2.95 15.98 26.18
CA GLY A 91 -3.24 14.55 26.26
C GLY A 91 -4.41 14.12 25.37
N ASP A 92 -4.91 15.00 24.49
CA ASP A 92 -5.98 14.65 23.56
C ASP A 92 -5.39 13.93 22.33
N PRO A 93 -6.03 12.87 21.80
CA PRO A 93 -5.56 12.21 20.59
C PRO A 93 -5.48 13.17 19.39
N ILE A 94 -4.33 13.19 18.74
CA ILE A 94 -4.13 13.90 17.47
C ILE A 94 -4.87 13.15 16.37
N LEU A 95 -5.71 13.87 15.65
CA LEU A 95 -6.42 13.36 14.49
C LEU A 95 -5.90 13.97 13.21
N VAL A 96 -5.67 13.14 12.20
CA VAL A 96 -5.35 13.55 10.83
C VAL A 96 -6.47 13.03 9.93
N HIS A 97 -7.17 13.94 9.25
CA HIS A 97 -8.39 13.62 8.48
C HIS A 97 -9.45 12.85 9.29
N GLY A 98 -9.57 13.14 10.59
CA GLY A 98 -10.53 12.50 11.50
C GLY A 98 -10.09 11.13 12.03
N MET A 99 -8.89 10.66 11.68
CA MET A 99 -8.35 9.35 12.03
C MET A 99 -7.22 9.48 13.06
N ARG A 100 -7.11 8.53 13.99
CA ARG A 100 -6.02 8.44 14.97
C ARG A 100 -4.73 8.02 14.26
N VAL A 101 -3.65 8.77 14.52
CA VAL A 101 -2.40 8.68 13.76
C VAL A 101 -1.84 7.26 13.64
N TRP A 102 -1.77 6.52 14.75
CA TRP A 102 -1.13 5.20 14.74
C TRP A 102 -2.15 4.09 14.50
N ARG A 103 -3.24 4.05 15.26
CA ARG A 103 -4.28 3.04 15.11
C ARG A 103 -4.82 2.89 13.67
N ASP A 104 -5.07 4.03 13.02
CA ASP A 104 -5.79 4.06 11.75
C ASP A 104 -4.86 4.31 10.55
N LEU A 105 -3.57 4.62 10.79
CA LEU A 105 -2.55 4.91 9.78
C LEU A 105 -3.05 5.85 8.66
N PRO A 106 -3.45 7.11 8.99
CA PRO A 106 -4.12 7.99 8.06
C PRO A 106 -3.29 8.23 6.80
N MET A 107 -4.00 8.29 5.67
CA MET A 107 -3.44 8.48 4.33
C MET A 107 -2.62 7.30 3.81
N LEU A 108 -2.32 6.25 4.59
CA LEU A 108 -1.55 5.10 4.09
C LEU A 108 -2.23 4.47 2.87
N GLY A 109 -3.54 4.23 2.94
CA GLY A 109 -4.31 3.73 1.79
C GLY A 109 -4.29 4.68 0.58
N TRP A 110 -4.23 5.99 0.79
CA TRP A 110 -4.08 6.96 -0.30
C TRP A 110 -2.71 6.82 -0.96
N GLU A 111 -1.67 6.57 -0.16
CA GLU A 111 -0.32 6.36 -0.65
C GLU A 111 -0.19 5.06 -1.46
N PHE A 112 -0.87 3.97 -1.06
CA PHE A 112 -1.00 2.78 -1.90
C PHE A 112 -1.79 3.06 -3.19
N ASN A 113 -2.87 3.82 -3.11
CA ASN A 113 -3.69 4.18 -4.27
C ASN A 113 -2.88 4.90 -5.37
N TYR A 114 -1.90 5.72 -5.00
CA TYR A 114 -0.96 6.31 -5.97
C TYR A 114 -0.14 5.28 -6.76
N GLU A 115 0.16 4.10 -6.21
CA GLU A 115 0.88 3.06 -6.96
C GLU A 115 -0.01 2.40 -8.01
N TRP A 116 -1.32 2.28 -7.77
CA TRP A 116 -2.29 1.77 -8.76
C TRP A 116 -2.62 2.82 -9.83
N ASN A 117 -2.84 4.08 -9.43
CA ASN A 117 -3.23 5.15 -10.35
C ASN A 117 -2.06 5.77 -11.10
N GLY A 118 -0.86 5.73 -10.51
CA GLY A 118 0.37 6.26 -11.09
C GLY A 118 1.13 5.25 -11.93
N TYR A 119 0.60 4.04 -12.10
CA TYR A 119 1.25 2.97 -12.84
C TYR A 119 1.20 3.22 -14.36
N SER A 120 2.34 3.06 -15.03
CA SER A 120 2.40 3.12 -16.48
C SER A 120 3.54 2.28 -17.02
N VAL A 121 3.23 1.35 -17.92
CA VAL A 121 4.21 0.49 -18.57
C VAL A 121 4.64 1.10 -19.90
N PRO A 122 5.95 1.28 -20.15
CA PRO A 122 6.45 1.71 -21.45
C PRO A 122 6.00 0.73 -22.56
N PRO A 123 5.61 1.22 -23.75
CA PRO A 123 5.17 0.35 -24.84
C PRO A 123 6.31 -0.48 -25.43
N THR A 124 7.55 -0.02 -25.29
CA THR A 124 8.73 -0.70 -25.81
C THR A 124 9.23 -1.74 -24.82
N SER A 125 9.44 -2.96 -25.31
CA SER A 125 10.10 -4.03 -24.55
C SER A 125 11.51 -3.63 -24.13
N GLY A 126 11.93 -4.06 -22.95
CA GLY A 126 13.29 -3.85 -22.44
C GLY A 126 13.35 -3.87 -20.92
N PRO A 127 14.57 -3.72 -20.35
CA PRO A 127 14.81 -3.89 -18.92
C PRO A 127 14.01 -2.94 -18.03
N GLU A 128 13.73 -1.71 -18.49
CA GLU A 128 12.91 -0.76 -17.74
C GLU A 128 11.45 -1.19 -17.66
N ARG A 129 10.92 -1.75 -18.74
CA ARG A 129 9.56 -2.27 -18.77
C ARG A 129 9.40 -3.44 -17.80
N GLU A 130 10.32 -4.39 -17.85
CA GLU A 130 10.35 -5.55 -16.94
C GLU A 130 10.49 -5.12 -15.48
N ARG A 131 11.36 -4.16 -15.20
CA ARG A 131 11.51 -3.57 -13.85
C ARG A 131 10.23 -2.94 -13.35
N ILE A 132 9.53 -2.16 -14.18
CA ILE A 132 8.25 -1.53 -13.79
C ILE A 132 7.18 -2.59 -13.51
N ILE A 133 7.09 -3.64 -14.34
CA ILE A 133 6.18 -4.76 -14.11
C ILE A 133 6.50 -5.45 -12.79
N GLN A 134 7.77 -5.81 -12.56
CA GLN A 134 8.18 -6.48 -11.33
C GLN A 134 7.89 -5.64 -10.09
N ARG A 135 8.14 -4.33 -10.14
CA ARG A 135 7.84 -3.39 -9.05
C ARG A 135 6.33 -3.35 -8.73
N PHE A 136 5.47 -3.40 -9.74
CA PHE A 136 4.03 -3.45 -9.54
C PHE A 136 3.56 -4.78 -8.95
N THR A 137 4.16 -5.89 -9.37
CA THR A 137 3.93 -7.20 -8.74
C THR A 137 4.37 -7.19 -7.28
N ASN A 138 5.54 -6.61 -6.97
CA ASN A 138 6.08 -6.54 -5.61
C ASN A 138 5.15 -5.72 -4.68
N ILE A 139 4.62 -4.58 -5.13
CA ILE A 139 3.70 -3.81 -4.28
C ILE A 139 2.37 -4.53 -4.06
N ASN A 140 1.86 -5.26 -5.06
CA ASN A 140 0.67 -6.10 -4.90
C ASN A 140 0.93 -7.23 -3.88
N ALA A 141 2.05 -7.93 -3.99
CA ALA A 141 2.45 -8.97 -3.02
C ALA A 141 2.58 -8.40 -1.61
N PHE A 142 3.23 -7.25 -1.44
CA PHE A 142 3.34 -6.58 -0.14
C PHE A 142 1.97 -6.23 0.45
N THR A 143 1.07 -5.70 -0.38
CA THR A 143 -0.30 -5.35 0.05
C THR A 143 -1.07 -6.59 0.49
N ALA A 144 -0.91 -7.72 -0.23
CA ALA A 144 -1.49 -8.99 0.15
C ALA A 144 -0.93 -9.51 1.48
N HIS A 145 0.38 -9.38 1.71
CA HIS A 145 0.98 -9.74 3.00
C HIS A 145 0.45 -8.88 4.15
N LEU A 146 0.28 -7.56 3.96
CA LEU A 146 -0.35 -6.69 4.96
C LEU A 146 -1.76 -7.17 5.31
N MET A 147 -2.57 -7.51 4.31
CA MET A 147 -3.92 -8.04 4.53
C MET A 147 -3.92 -9.41 5.22
N SER A 148 -2.94 -10.27 4.95
CA SER A 148 -2.80 -11.59 5.59
C SER A 148 -2.55 -11.52 7.10
N THR A 149 -2.17 -10.34 7.62
CA THR A 149 -2.07 -10.12 9.07
C THR A 149 -3.43 -10.04 9.77
N HIS A 150 -4.52 -9.86 9.01
CA HIS A 150 -5.86 -9.58 9.51
C HIS A 150 -5.95 -8.35 10.44
N HIS A 151 -4.96 -7.46 10.38
CA HIS A 151 -4.95 -6.26 11.20
C HIS A 151 -5.97 -5.23 10.67
N ALA A 152 -6.78 -4.67 11.56
CA ALA A 152 -7.88 -3.77 11.19
C ALA A 152 -7.43 -2.54 10.39
N ALA A 153 -6.20 -2.06 10.62
CA ALA A 153 -5.61 -0.95 9.87
C ALA A 153 -5.49 -1.19 8.36
N PHE A 154 -5.56 -2.46 7.90
CA PHE A 154 -5.42 -2.84 6.50
C PHE A 154 -6.71 -3.44 5.91
N SER A 155 -7.83 -3.43 6.64
CA SER A 155 -9.05 -4.10 6.19
C SER A 155 -9.57 -3.55 4.85
N SER A 156 -9.42 -2.25 4.60
CA SER A 156 -9.85 -1.61 3.36
C SER A 156 -8.96 -1.91 2.15
N PHE A 157 -7.90 -2.70 2.30
CA PHE A 157 -6.96 -3.00 1.21
C PHE A 157 -7.48 -4.09 0.27
N SER A 158 -8.57 -4.76 0.63
CA SER A 158 -9.31 -5.70 -0.22
C SER A 158 -9.72 -5.07 -1.56
N LEU A 159 -9.98 -3.75 -1.56
CA LEU A 159 -10.26 -2.98 -2.75
C LEU A 159 -9.11 -3.02 -3.77
N PHE A 160 -7.85 -3.08 -3.32
CA PHE A 160 -6.70 -3.21 -4.22
C PHE A 160 -6.65 -4.59 -4.87
N ALA A 161 -6.98 -5.65 -4.13
CA ALA A 161 -7.12 -6.99 -4.70
C ALA A 161 -8.22 -7.00 -5.76
N LEU A 162 -9.39 -6.42 -5.47
CA LEU A 162 -10.51 -6.33 -6.40
C LEU A 162 -10.10 -5.62 -7.71
N TRP A 163 -9.46 -4.46 -7.63
CA TRP A 163 -9.00 -3.72 -8.81
C TRP A 163 -7.97 -4.49 -9.64
N THR A 164 -7.06 -5.19 -8.97
CA THR A 164 -6.04 -6.00 -9.63
C THR A 164 -6.67 -7.22 -10.32
N MET A 165 -7.55 -7.97 -9.64
CA MET A 165 -8.27 -9.11 -10.23
C MET A 165 -9.16 -8.68 -11.39
N ARG A 166 -9.91 -7.59 -11.25
CA ARG A 166 -10.75 -7.03 -12.31
C ARG A 166 -9.95 -6.70 -13.55
N SER A 167 -8.78 -6.09 -13.37
CA SER A 167 -7.90 -5.74 -14.51
C SER A 167 -7.28 -6.98 -15.15
N ALA A 168 -6.93 -8.00 -14.36
CA ALA A 168 -6.26 -9.21 -14.85
C ALA A 168 -7.20 -10.24 -15.50
N LEU A 169 -8.37 -10.44 -14.91
CA LEU A 169 -9.25 -11.58 -15.21
C LEU A 169 -10.53 -11.17 -15.96
N GLU A 170 -10.99 -9.93 -15.78
CA GLU A 170 -12.31 -9.51 -16.23
C GLU A 170 -12.28 -8.50 -17.38
N THR A 171 -11.26 -7.63 -17.42
CA THR A 171 -11.24 -6.48 -18.33
C THR A 171 -10.43 -6.81 -19.58
N PRO A 172 -11.06 -6.88 -20.77
CA PRO A 172 -10.31 -7.11 -22.01
C PRO A 172 -9.29 -5.99 -22.26
N PRO A 173 -8.10 -6.29 -22.84
CA PRO A 173 -7.07 -5.27 -23.10
C PRO A 173 -7.56 -4.07 -23.92
N LEU A 174 -8.54 -4.30 -24.81
CA LEU A 174 -9.17 -3.25 -25.62
C LEU A 174 -9.92 -2.21 -24.77
N HIS A 175 -10.46 -2.61 -23.61
CA HIS A 175 -11.23 -1.75 -22.73
C HIS A 175 -10.36 -1.07 -21.66
N ALA A 176 -9.14 -1.57 -21.41
CA ALA A 176 -8.17 -0.97 -20.50
C ALA A 176 -6.76 -1.00 -21.09
N PRO A 177 -6.47 -0.19 -22.12
CA PRO A 177 -5.16 -0.18 -22.78
C PRO A 177 -4.02 0.29 -21.87
N HIS A 178 -4.34 0.92 -20.74
CA HIS A 178 -3.39 1.33 -19.71
C HIS A 178 -3.14 0.27 -18.63
N ASN A 179 -3.89 -0.84 -18.65
CA ASN A 179 -3.74 -1.95 -17.73
C ASN A 179 -3.22 -3.18 -18.49
N PRO A 180 -1.93 -3.21 -18.84
CA PRO A 180 -1.36 -4.29 -19.64
C PRO A 180 -1.47 -5.63 -18.91
N PRO A 181 -1.97 -6.71 -19.56
CA PRO A 181 -2.10 -8.02 -18.94
C PRO A 181 -0.79 -8.56 -18.35
N GLU A 182 0.33 -8.30 -19.00
CA GLU A 182 1.66 -8.68 -18.53
C GLU A 182 2.05 -8.11 -17.15
N ALA A 183 1.37 -7.04 -16.70
CA ALA A 183 1.54 -6.47 -15.37
C ALA A 183 0.51 -6.98 -14.38
N PHE A 184 -0.76 -7.01 -14.80
CA PHE A 184 -1.86 -7.32 -13.90
C PHE A 184 -2.03 -8.82 -13.63
N ILE A 185 -1.70 -9.69 -14.60
CA ILE A 185 -1.72 -11.15 -14.39
C ILE A 185 -0.75 -11.59 -13.27
N PRO A 186 0.55 -11.24 -13.30
CA PRO A 186 1.45 -11.63 -12.21
C PRO A 186 1.10 -10.96 -10.89
N ALA A 187 0.59 -9.72 -10.90
CA ALA A 187 0.10 -9.07 -9.70
C ALA A 187 -1.11 -9.79 -9.09
N ALA A 188 -2.08 -10.21 -9.90
CA ALA A 188 -3.23 -11.01 -9.48
C ALA A 188 -2.79 -12.39 -8.97
N ALA A 189 -1.83 -13.03 -9.64
CA ALA A 189 -1.25 -14.29 -9.18
C ALA A 189 -0.66 -14.16 -7.77
N ALA A 190 0.08 -13.09 -7.48
CA ALA A 190 0.63 -12.85 -6.13
C ALA A 190 -0.46 -12.75 -5.06
N TRP A 191 -1.58 -12.08 -5.34
CA TRP A 191 -2.73 -12.05 -4.44
C TRP A 191 -3.34 -13.44 -4.20
N ILE A 192 -3.51 -14.24 -5.26
CA ILE A 192 -4.04 -15.61 -5.14
C ILE A 192 -3.07 -16.51 -4.36
N ASP A 193 -1.78 -16.40 -4.61
CA ASP A 193 -0.76 -17.22 -3.95
C ASP A 193 -0.71 -16.94 -2.44
N ILE A 194 -0.92 -15.69 -2.02
CA ILE A 194 -0.84 -15.27 -0.61
C ILE A 194 -2.19 -15.41 0.11
N LEU A 195 -3.29 -15.04 -0.55
CA LEU A 195 -4.63 -14.88 0.07
C LEU A 195 -5.75 -15.61 -0.66
N GLY A 196 -5.47 -16.45 -1.65
CA GLY A 196 -6.49 -17.00 -2.55
C GLY A 196 -7.65 -17.73 -1.85
N THR A 197 -7.38 -18.42 -0.73
CA THR A 197 -8.44 -19.07 0.06
C THR A 197 -9.31 -18.03 0.76
N GLN A 198 -8.70 -17.02 1.39
CA GLN A 198 -9.42 -15.95 2.06
C GLN A 198 -10.22 -15.09 1.08
N ILE A 199 -9.65 -14.75 -0.08
CA ILE A 199 -10.33 -13.98 -1.13
C ILE A 199 -11.60 -14.69 -1.59
N TYR A 200 -11.56 -16.02 -1.72
CA TYR A 200 -12.73 -16.80 -2.10
C TYR A 200 -13.86 -16.74 -1.05
N GLU A 201 -13.53 -16.45 0.20
CA GLU A 201 -14.47 -16.33 1.31
C GLU A 201 -14.92 -14.88 1.57
N TRP A 202 -14.35 -13.88 0.90
CA TRP A 202 -14.75 -12.48 1.07
C TRP A 202 -16.17 -12.25 0.52
N ASP A 203 -16.99 -11.54 1.30
CA ASP A 203 -18.38 -11.20 1.01
C ASP A 203 -18.66 -9.70 1.23
N GLU A 204 -17.60 -8.89 1.24
CA GLU A 204 -17.71 -7.46 1.50
C GLU A 204 -18.45 -6.74 0.36
N GLU A 205 -19.24 -5.74 0.72
CA GLU A 205 -19.85 -4.81 -0.22
C GLU A 205 -19.32 -3.41 0.07
N PHE A 206 -18.74 -2.78 -0.94
CA PHE A 206 -18.24 -1.42 -0.88
C PHE A 206 -19.36 -0.41 -1.13
N GLU A 207 -19.33 0.69 -0.38
CA GLU A 207 -20.20 1.82 -0.64
C GLU A 207 -19.96 2.40 -2.05
N TYR A 208 -21.05 2.74 -2.73
CA TYR A 208 -21.03 3.34 -4.05
C TYR A 208 -22.11 4.42 -4.20
N GLY A 209 -21.92 5.35 -5.13
CA GLY A 209 -22.90 6.39 -5.42
C GLY A 209 -22.30 7.64 -6.05
N PRO A 210 -23.12 8.64 -6.44
CA PRO A 210 -22.65 9.80 -7.21
C PRO A 210 -21.53 10.61 -6.55
N LEU A 211 -21.44 10.60 -5.21
CA LEU A 211 -20.41 11.31 -4.44
C LEU A 211 -19.21 10.44 -4.05
N ILE A 212 -19.35 9.11 -4.15
CA ILE A 212 -18.35 8.12 -3.69
C ILE A 212 -17.63 7.49 -4.89
N GLY A 213 -18.32 7.34 -6.02
CA GLY A 213 -17.85 6.64 -7.20
C GLY A 213 -18.27 5.18 -7.22
N ASP A 214 -17.67 4.44 -8.15
CA ASP A 214 -18.01 3.03 -8.47
C ASP A 214 -16.81 2.10 -8.27
N GLY A 215 -15.94 2.44 -7.31
CA GLY A 215 -14.66 1.77 -7.10
C GLY A 215 -14.81 0.26 -6.84
N GLY A 216 -15.87 -0.15 -6.15
CA GLY A 216 -16.15 -1.55 -5.82
C GLY A 216 -16.85 -2.36 -6.92
N ALA A 217 -17.23 -1.79 -8.06
CA ALA A 217 -18.05 -2.53 -9.04
C ALA A 217 -17.28 -3.68 -9.68
N GLY A 218 -17.83 -4.88 -9.85
CA GLY A 218 -17.10 -5.96 -10.54
C GLY A 218 -16.71 -5.63 -11.99
N GLY A 219 -15.95 -6.52 -12.63
CA GLY A 219 -15.53 -6.35 -14.01
C GLY A 219 -16.63 -6.66 -15.05
N PRO A 220 -16.34 -6.48 -16.35
CA PRO A 220 -17.34 -6.72 -17.41
C PRO A 220 -17.91 -8.14 -17.50
N LEU A 221 -17.26 -9.15 -16.93
CA LEU A 221 -17.76 -10.53 -16.89
C LEU A 221 -18.45 -10.85 -15.56
N TRP A 222 -18.33 -9.98 -14.56
CA TRP A 222 -19.01 -10.08 -13.28
C TRP A 222 -20.52 -9.95 -13.46
N LYS A 223 -21.25 -10.85 -12.83
CA LYS A 223 -22.73 -10.89 -12.86
C LYS A 223 -23.34 -10.75 -11.48
N GLY A 224 -22.54 -10.54 -10.44
CA GLY A 224 -23.04 -10.27 -9.11
C GLY A 224 -23.72 -8.91 -9.04
N GLU A 225 -24.68 -8.78 -8.14
CA GLU A 225 -25.45 -7.54 -7.92
C GLU A 225 -24.75 -6.58 -6.95
N VAL A 226 -23.65 -7.01 -6.33
CA VAL A 226 -22.90 -6.27 -5.30
C VAL A 226 -21.61 -5.65 -5.86
N HIS A 227 -21.20 -4.55 -5.23
CA HIS A 227 -19.93 -3.87 -5.45
C HIS A 227 -18.87 -4.44 -4.50
N GLY A 228 -18.27 -5.57 -4.84
CA GLY A 228 -17.29 -6.23 -3.98
C GLY A 228 -16.92 -7.62 -4.48
N PHE A 229 -16.78 -8.55 -3.53
CA PHE A 229 -16.45 -9.97 -3.78
C PHE A 229 -17.70 -10.85 -3.77
#